data_AF-Q1ZAN5-F1
#
_entry.id   AF-Q1ZAN5-F1
#
_cell.length_a   1.000
_cell.length_b   1.000
_cell.length_c   1.000
_cell.angle_alpha   90.00
_cell.angle_beta   90.00
_cell.angle_gamma   90.00
#
_symmetry.space_group_name_H-M   'P 1'
#
loop_
_entity.id
_entity.type
_entity.pdbx_description
1 polymer ?
#
loop_
_entity_poly.entity_id
_entity_poly.type
_entity_poly.pdbx_seq_one_letter_code
_entity_poly.pdbx_strand_id
1 'polypeptide(L)' 'MTHLHQAQALFKEHLTIESLRHLDKLEKLTSGEEADQIGELWEVVMADADEAVLEQAREEGLI' A
#
# COMPACT_ATOMS: atom_id res chain seq x y z
N MET A 1 -5.95 4.19 16.60
CA MET A 1 -5.40 3.26 15.59
C MET A 1 -4.32 4.02 14.84
N THR A 2 -3.17 3.41 14.60
CA THR A 2 -2.06 4.00 13.84
C THR A 2 -2.32 3.80 12.35
N HIS A 3 -1.72 4.62 11.48
CA HIS A 3 -1.85 4.46 10.03
C HIS A 3 -1.22 3.14 9.57
N LEU A 4 -0.15 2.68 10.24
CA LEU A 4 0.43 1.37 10.01
C LEU A 4 -0.57 0.22 10.22
N HIS A 5 -1.36 0.25 11.29
CA HIS A 5 -2.37 -0.78 11.54
C HIS A 5 -3.47 -0.77 10.47
N GLN A 6 -3.80 0.40 9.92
CA GLN A 6 -4.74 0.52 8.82
C GLN A 6 -4.13 -0.06 7.54
N ALA A 7 -2.87 0.27 7.25
CA ALA A 7 -2.15 -0.27 6.10
C ALA A 7 -2.05 -1.80 6.15
N GLN A 8 -1.65 -2.36 7.30
CA GLN A 8 -1.56 -3.82 7.50
C GLN A 8 -2.92 -4.53 7.38
N ALA A 9 -4.03 -3.87 7.70
CA ALA A 9 -5.36 -4.45 7.53
C ALA A 9 -5.71 -4.66 6.05
N LEU A 10 -5.15 -3.84 5.15
CA LEU A 10 -5.38 -3.95 3.70
C LEU A 10 -4.81 -5.24 3.09
N PHE A 11 -3.80 -5.83 3.74
CA PHE A 11 -3.14 -7.09 3.33
C PHE A 11 -3.81 -8.34 3.91
N LYS A 12 -4.82 -8.20 4.77
CA LYS A 12 -5.57 -9.36 5.31
C LYS A 12 -6.65 -9.86 4.36
N GLU A 13 -7.00 -9.05 3.37
CA GLU A 13 -7.88 -9.39 2.25
C GLU A 13 -7.05 -9.46 0.96
N HIS A 14 -7.67 -9.89 -0.15
CA HIS A 14 -7.00 -9.83 -1.45
C HIS A 14 -6.61 -8.38 -1.78
N LEU A 15 -5.35 -8.16 -2.18
CA LEU A 15 -4.87 -6.85 -2.59
C LEU A 15 -5.63 -6.39 -3.85
N THR A 16 -6.32 -5.26 -3.71
CA THR A 16 -7.03 -4.60 -4.81
C THR A 16 -6.40 -3.24 -5.08
N ILE A 17 -6.75 -2.63 -6.23
CA ILE A 17 -6.31 -1.25 -6.51
C ILE A 17 -6.78 -0.25 -5.44
N GLU A 18 -7.96 -0.46 -4.84
CA GLU A 18 -8.44 0.37 -3.74
C GLU A 18 -7.55 0.25 -2.50
N SER A 19 -7.03 -0.96 -2.23
CA SER A 19 -6.04 -1.18 -1.17
C SER A 19 -4.76 -0.36 -1.43
N LEU A 20 -4.27 -0.33 -2.67
CA LEU A 20 -3.07 0.43 -3.03
C LEU A 20 -3.26 1.94 -2.96
N ARG A 21 -4.40 2.44 -3.42
CA ARG A 21 -4.77 3.86 -3.25
C ARG A 21 -4.84 4.26 -1.78
N HIS A 22 -5.36 3.36 -0.94
CA HIS A 22 -5.43 3.62 0.49
C HIS A 22 -4.03 3.59 1.13
N LEU A 23 -3.16 2.68 0.71
CA LEU A 23 -1.78 2.60 1.16
C LEU A 23 -1.00 3.89 0.81
N ASP A 24 -1.05 4.33 -0.44
CA ASP A 24 -0.44 5.59 -0.91
C ASP A 24 -0.93 6.80 -0.10
N LYS A 25 -2.23 6.86 0.18
CA LYS A 25 -2.79 7.92 1.01
C LYS A 25 -2.26 7.87 2.45
N LEU A 26 -2.14 6.69 3.03
CA LEU A 26 -1.61 6.52 4.40
C LEU A 26 -0.14 6.89 4.47
N GLU A 27 0.66 6.51 3.47
CA GLU A 27 2.07 6.90 3.35
C GLU A 27 2.22 8.42 3.28
N LYS A 28 1.43 9.09 2.43
CA LYS A 28 1.43 10.57 2.33
C LYS A 28 0.98 11.29 3.59
N LEU A 29 0.20 10.62 4.46
CA LEU A 29 -0.29 11.16 5.73
C LEU A 29 0.60 10.79 6.92
N THR A 30 1.60 9.92 6.73
CA THR A 30 2.55 9.50 7.75
C THR A 30 3.89 10.19 7.56
N SER A 31 4.67 10.25 8.64
CA SER A 31 6.03 10.79 8.60
C SER A 31 6.88 10.13 9.68
N GLY A 32 8.20 10.12 9.48
CA GLY A 32 9.13 9.44 10.38
C GLY A 32 9.03 7.93 10.28
N GLU A 33 9.31 7.23 11.39
CA GLU A 33 9.41 5.77 11.44
C GLU A 33 8.15 5.03 10.95
N GLU A 34 6.96 5.63 11.12
CA GLU A 34 5.72 5.02 10.64
C GLU A 34 5.59 5.07 9.10
N ALA A 35 6.11 6.13 8.47
CA ALA A 35 6.15 6.22 7.01
C ALA A 35 7.16 5.21 6.44
N ASP A 36 8.32 5.03 7.10
CA ASP A 36 9.31 4.03 6.70
C ASP A 36 8.71 2.61 6.74
N GLN A 37 7.98 2.29 7.80
CA GLN A 37 7.28 1.00 7.95
C GLN A 37 6.15 0.80 6.93
N ILE A 38 5.47 1.87 6.51
CA ILE A 38 4.47 1.80 5.43
C ILE A 38 5.17 1.64 4.07
N GLY A 39 6.33 2.27 3.88
CA GLY A 39 7.19 2.07 2.71
C GLY A 39 7.58 0.60 2.52
N GLU A 40 7.93 -0.10 3.60
CA GLU A 40 8.23 -1.54 3.56
C GLU A 40 7.03 -2.39 3.07
N LEU A 41 5.80 -1.94 3.30
CA LEU A 41 4.60 -2.66 2.82
C LEU A 41 4.46 -2.62 1.30
N TRP A 42 5.04 -1.63 0.62
CA TRP A 42 5.08 -1.60 -0.85
C TRP A 42 5.93 -2.73 -1.43
N GLU A 43 6.95 -3.21 -0.72
CA GLU A 43 7.70 -4.40 -1.16
C GLU A 43 6.80 -5.65 -1.15
N VAL A 44 5.92 -5.76 -0.15
CA VAL A 44 4.93 -6.85 -0.07
C VAL A 44 3.90 -6.75 -1.20
N VAL A 45 3.43 -5.53 -1.50
CA VAL A 45 2.56 -5.29 -2.66
C VAL A 45 3.19 -5.81 -3.95
N MET A 46 4.45 -5.48 -4.20
CA MET A 46 5.14 -5.89 -5.41
C MET A 46 5.35 -7.41 -5.50
N ALA A 47 5.37 -8.10 -4.37
CA ALA A 47 5.55 -9.56 -4.30
C ALA A 47 4.23 -10.35 -4.40
N ASP A 48 3.13 -9.83 -3.85
CA ASP A 48 1.88 -10.57 -3.64
C ASP A 48 0.70 -10.05 -4.46
N ALA A 49 0.74 -8.82 -4.97
CA ALA A 49 -0.35 -8.28 -5.78
C ALA A 49 -0.39 -8.89 -7.19
N ASP A 50 -1.61 -9.12 -7.68
CA ASP A 50 -1.84 -9.59 -9.05
C ASP A 50 -1.30 -8.61 -10.09
N GLU A 51 -0.80 -9.13 -11.21
CA GLU A 51 -0.25 -8.33 -12.31
C GLU A 51 -1.22 -7.27 -12.83
N ALA A 52 -2.52 -7.58 -12.89
CA ALA A 52 -3.55 -6.62 -13.28
C ALA A 52 -3.68 -5.43 -12.30
N VAL A 53 -3.49 -5.68 -11.00
CA VAL A 53 -3.54 -4.65 -9.97
C VAL A 53 -2.27 -3.79 -10.02
N LEU A 54 -1.11 -4.41 -10.23
CA LEU A 54 0.16 -3.70 -10.40
C LEU A 54 0.18 -2.83 -11.67
N GLU A 55 -0.35 -3.34 -12.78
CA GLU A 55 -0.43 -2.57 -14.02
C GLU A 55 -1.32 -1.34 -13.84
N GLN A 56 -2.50 -1.51 -13.21
CA GLN A 56 -3.37 -0.37 -12.91
C GLN A 56 -2.70 0.62 -11.93
N ALA A 57 -1.93 0.14 -10.95
CA ALA A 57 -1.19 1.00 -10.04
C ALA A 57 -0.12 1.84 -10.76
N ARG A 58 0.56 1.28 -11.77
CA ARG A 58 1.49 2.04 -12.63
C ARG A 58 0.78 3.07 -13.50
N GLU A 59 -0.35 2.72 -14.09
CA GLU A 59 -1.16 3.66 -14.88
C GLU A 59 -1.62 4.86 -14.03
N GLU A 60 -1.90 4.62 -12.75
CA GLU A 60 -2.28 5.65 -11.78
C GLU A 60 -1.09 6.39 -11.15
N GLY A 61 0.14 5.96 -11.40
CA GLY A 61 1.35 6.55 -10.83
C GLY A 61 1.51 6.34 -9.33
N LEU A 62 0.97 5.23 -8.80
CA LEU A 62 1.11 4.82 -7.40
C LEU A 62 2.45 4.11 -7.14
N ILE A 63 3.04 3.49 -8.17
CA ILE A 63 4.33 2.77 -8.15
C ILE A 63 5.17 3.11 -9.37
#